data_AF-A0A5C8JA14-F1
#
_entry.id   AF-A0A5C8JA14-F1
#
_cell.length_a   1.000
_cell.length_b   1.000
_cell.length_c   1.000
_cell.angle_alpha   90.00
_cell.angle_beta   90.00
_cell.angle_gamma   90.00
#
_symmetry.space_group_name_H-M   'P 1'
#
loop_
_entity.id
_entity.type
_entity.pdbx_description
1 polymer ?
#
loop_
_entity_poly.entity_id
_entity_poly.type
_entity_poly.pdbx_seq_one_letter_code
_entity_poly.pdbx_strand_id
1 'polypeptide(L)'
;MRATDAHEHLCLLRQLGGLQTRVSAQMQALACAEAEARARAEAAERRCAALQSALVRERARWVLACTRWSWGLGGPPTVRPLDANPAAAISAPKYRAAMPAEPGAVEVGAPYTATDVLCQTGCQGHAHPWLSADGGCRLTGADCTRVHSATADLAESGEREPR
;
A
#
# COMPACT_ATOMS: atom_id res chain seq x y z
N MET A 1 0.25 58.84 -50.12
CA MET A 1 -0.08 57.50 -49.60
C MET A 1 -1.19 56.94 -50.48
N ARG A 2 -0.99 55.80 -51.16
CA ARG A 2 -2.00 55.29 -52.09
C ARG A 2 -3.16 54.70 -51.29
N ALA A 3 -4.39 54.81 -51.79
CA ALA A 3 -5.58 54.33 -51.09
C ALA A 3 -5.53 52.81 -50.78
N THR A 4 -4.78 52.05 -51.58
CA THR A 4 -4.49 50.63 -51.38
C THR A 4 -3.68 50.35 -50.11
N ASP A 5 -2.67 51.17 -49.83
CA ASP A 5 -1.77 51.00 -48.68
C ASP A 5 -2.53 51.20 -47.35
N ALA A 6 -3.48 52.15 -47.34
CA ALA A 6 -4.34 52.40 -46.18
C ALA A 6 -5.31 51.23 -45.92
N HIS A 7 -5.85 50.61 -46.97
CA HIS A 7 -6.76 49.47 -46.82
C HIS A 7 -6.04 48.23 -46.25
N GLU A 8 -4.85 47.92 -46.77
CA GLU A 8 -4.03 46.81 -46.28
C GLU A 8 -3.63 47.01 -44.81
N HIS A 9 -3.23 48.23 -44.44
CA HIS A 9 -2.89 48.56 -43.06
C HIS A 9 -4.06 48.32 -42.09
N LEU A 10 -5.28 48.72 -42.47
CA LEU A 10 -6.47 48.48 -41.65
C LEU A 10 -6.81 46.98 -41.54
N CYS A 11 -6.64 46.21 -42.61
CA CYS A 11 -6.83 44.76 -42.58
C CYS A 11 -5.84 44.08 -41.63
N LEU A 12 -4.56 44.48 -41.66
CA LEU A 12 -3.55 43.97 -40.74
C LEU A 12 -3.87 44.32 -39.29
N LEU A 13 -4.25 45.57 -39.00
CA LEU A 13 -4.63 45.98 -37.63
C LEU A 13 -5.82 45.17 -37.11
N ARG A 14 -6.82 44.89 -37.96
CA ARG A 14 -7.97 44.06 -37.58
C ARG A 14 -7.54 42.62 -37.30
N GLN A 15 -6.68 42.04 -38.13
CA GLN A 15 -6.15 40.69 -37.93
C GLN A 15 -5.32 40.59 -36.65
N LEU A 16 -4.43 41.56 -36.41
CA LEU A 16 -3.61 41.63 -35.21
C LEU A 16 -4.46 41.81 -33.95
N GLY A 17 -5.47 42.68 -33.97
CA GLY A 17 -6.40 42.82 -32.86
C GLY A 17 -7.15 41.51 -32.57
N GLY A 18 -7.59 40.80 -33.61
CA GLY A 18 -8.20 39.49 -33.46
C GLY A 18 -7.26 38.42 -32.88
N LEU A 19 -5.99 38.42 -33.30
CA LEU A 19 -4.95 37.54 -32.73
C LEU A 19 -4.69 37.88 -31.26
N GLN A 20 -4.53 39.17 -30.94
CA GLN A 20 -4.31 39.63 -29.57
C GLN A 20 -5.46 39.20 -28.65
N THR A 21 -6.72 39.39 -29.05
CA THR A 21 -7.88 38.94 -28.27
C THR A 21 -7.86 37.43 -28.02
N ARG A 22 -7.52 36.62 -29.04
CA ARG A 22 -7.45 35.16 -28.87
C ARG A 22 -6.32 34.75 -27.92
N VAL A 23 -5.14 35.35 -28.05
CA VAL A 23 -4.01 35.07 -27.17
C VAL A 23 -4.35 35.47 -25.73
N SER A 24 -4.94 36.65 -25.52
CA SER A 24 -5.37 37.09 -24.18
C SER A 24 -6.41 36.14 -23.57
N ALA A 25 -7.38 35.66 -24.36
CA ALA A 25 -8.37 34.68 -23.90
C ALA A 25 -7.72 33.34 -23.53
N GLN A 26 -6.76 32.86 -24.32
CA GLN A 26 -6.01 31.65 -24.03
C GLN A 26 -5.16 31.79 -22.76
N MET A 27 -4.46 32.91 -22.58
CA MET A 27 -3.69 33.18 -21.37
C MET A 27 -4.59 33.24 -20.13
N GLN A 28 -5.76 33.86 -20.23
CA GLN A 28 -6.72 33.90 -19.13
C GLN A 28 -7.26 32.50 -18.79
N ALA A 29 -7.59 31.69 -19.79
CA ALA A 29 -8.05 30.32 -19.58
C ALA A 29 -6.98 29.46 -18.90
N LEU A 30 -5.72 29.58 -19.31
CA LEU A 30 -4.59 28.90 -18.68
C LEU A 30 -4.39 29.35 -17.23
N ALA A 31 -4.45 30.64 -16.96
CA ALA A 31 -4.33 31.18 -15.60
C ALA A 31 -5.43 30.65 -14.67
N CYS A 32 -6.68 30.59 -15.15
CA CYS A 32 -7.78 29.99 -14.39
C CYS A 32 -7.54 28.49 -14.13
N ALA A 33 -7.15 27.73 -15.15
CA ALA A 33 -6.89 26.29 -15.01
C ALA A 33 -5.72 26.01 -14.04
N GLU A 34 -4.66 26.82 -14.06
CA GLU A 34 -3.56 26.73 -13.11
C GLU A 34 -4.01 27.03 -11.68
N ALA A 35 -4.84 28.06 -11.48
CA ALA A 35 -5.38 28.39 -10.16
C ALA A 35 -6.23 27.24 -9.59
N GLU A 36 -7.09 26.64 -10.42
CA GLU A 36 -7.88 25.47 -10.03
C GLU A 36 -7.02 24.24 -9.73
N ALA A 37 -5.97 24.01 -10.51
CA ALA A 37 -5.03 22.93 -10.27
C ALA A 37 -4.26 23.11 -8.95
N ARG A 38 -3.80 24.33 -8.66
CA ARG A 38 -3.14 24.68 -7.38
C ARG A 38 -4.07 24.48 -6.20
N ALA A 39 -5.31 24.98 -6.28
CA ALA A 39 -6.30 24.79 -5.22
C ALA A 39 -6.60 23.30 -4.93
N ARG A 40 -6.68 22.47 -5.98
CA ARG A 40 -6.84 21.01 -5.83
C ARG A 40 -5.62 20.34 -5.20
N ALA A 41 -4.41 20.75 -5.58
CA ALA A 41 -3.16 20.24 -5.01
C ALA A 41 -3.07 20.55 -3.51
N GLU A 42 -3.30 21.80 -3.12
CA GLU A 42 -3.31 22.19 -1.71
C GLU A 42 -4.37 21.44 -0.89
N ALA A 43 -5.57 21.25 -1.46
CA ALA A 43 -6.62 20.48 -0.81
C ALA A 43 -6.23 19.00 -0.65
N ALA A 44 -5.54 18.42 -1.64
CA ALA A 44 -5.00 17.06 -1.55
C ALA A 44 -3.92 16.96 -0.48
N GLU A 45 -2.96 17.90 -0.44
CA GLU A 45 -1.90 17.97 0.57
C GLU A 45 -2.47 18.05 1.99
N ARG A 46 -3.46 18.93 2.22
CA ARG A 46 -4.17 19.03 3.52
C ARG A 46 -4.81 17.70 3.92
N ARG A 47 -5.45 16.99 2.99
CA ARG A 47 -6.05 15.67 3.25
C ARG A 47 -4.98 14.62 3.56
N CYS A 48 -3.88 14.60 2.80
CA CYS A 48 -2.76 13.68 3.04
C CYS A 48 -2.15 13.91 4.43
N ALA A 49 -1.88 15.17 4.81
CA ALA A 49 -1.37 15.50 6.13
C ALA A 49 -2.35 15.08 7.26
N ALA A 50 -3.65 15.28 7.06
CA ALA A 50 -4.66 14.85 8.01
C ALA A 50 -4.68 13.32 8.18
N LEU A 51 -4.66 12.57 7.08
CA LEU A 51 -4.63 11.10 7.09
C LEU A 51 -3.34 10.54 7.72
N GLN A 52 -2.19 11.14 7.40
CA GLN A 52 -0.91 10.77 8.02
C GLN A 52 -0.96 10.97 9.53
N SER A 53 -1.50 12.11 10.00
CA SER A 53 -1.65 12.37 11.43
C SER A 53 -2.59 11.35 12.11
N ALA A 54 -3.67 10.96 11.43
CA ALA A 54 -4.62 9.98 11.94
C ALA A 54 -3.98 8.59 12.02
N LEU A 55 -3.27 8.18 10.97
CA LEU A 55 -2.55 6.91 10.92
C LEU A 55 -1.48 6.82 12.01
N VAL A 56 -0.72 7.89 12.27
CA VAL A 56 0.27 7.91 13.36
C VAL A 56 -0.42 7.77 14.72
N ARG A 57 -1.54 8.46 14.95
CA ARG A 57 -2.31 8.33 16.20
C ARG A 57 -2.86 6.91 16.39
N GLU A 58 -3.39 6.29 15.33
CA GLU A 58 -3.88 4.92 15.40
C GLU A 58 -2.75 3.93 15.66
N ARG A 59 -1.61 4.08 14.99
CA ARG A 59 -0.43 3.24 15.27
C ARG A 59 0.04 3.38 16.71
N ALA A 60 0.07 4.60 17.25
CA ALA A 60 0.41 4.82 18.65
C ALA A 60 -0.59 4.14 19.60
N ARG A 61 -1.89 4.24 19.34
CA ARG A 61 -2.94 3.54 20.11
C ARG A 61 -2.75 2.03 20.08
N TRP A 62 -2.45 1.48 18.90
CA TRP A 62 -2.16 0.06 18.72
C TRP A 62 -0.93 -0.41 19.48
N VAL A 63 0.19 0.32 19.38
CA VAL A 63 1.40 0.00 20.14
C VAL A 63 1.10 -0.03 21.63
N LEU A 64 0.42 1.00 22.16
CA LEU A 64 0.06 1.05 23.58
C LEU A 64 -0.85 -0.11 23.98
N ALA A 65 -1.85 -0.47 23.18
CA ALA A 65 -2.76 -1.56 23.48
C ALA A 65 -2.05 -2.93 23.45
N CYS A 66 -1.20 -3.17 22.45
CA CYS A 66 -0.38 -4.38 22.36
C CYS A 66 0.60 -4.48 23.54
N THR A 67 1.27 -3.38 23.90
CA THR A 67 2.17 -3.33 25.06
C THR A 67 1.38 -3.61 26.33
N ARG A 68 0.23 -2.98 26.55
CA ARG A 68 -0.58 -3.28 27.74
C ARG A 68 -0.96 -4.76 27.82
N TRP A 69 -1.38 -5.35 26.70
CA TRP A 69 -1.73 -6.76 26.64
C TRP A 69 -0.55 -7.69 26.93
N SER A 70 0.63 -7.44 26.34
CA SER A 70 1.82 -8.28 26.57
C SER A 70 2.35 -8.20 28.01
N TRP A 71 2.05 -7.11 28.71
CA TRP A 71 2.36 -6.95 30.14
C TRP A 71 1.22 -7.40 31.07
N GLY A 72 0.14 -8.00 30.54
CA GLY A 72 -1.00 -8.45 31.33
C GLY A 72 -1.89 -7.32 31.89
N LEU A 73 -1.68 -6.08 31.44
CA LEU A 73 -2.38 -4.87 31.88
C LEU A 73 -3.63 -4.57 31.02
N GLY A 74 -4.47 -5.57 30.79
CA GLY A 74 -5.74 -5.45 30.06
C GLY A 74 -6.04 -6.63 29.12
N GLY A 75 -7.15 -6.50 28.37
CA GLY A 75 -7.55 -7.46 27.34
C GLY A 75 -6.79 -7.26 26.02
N PRO A 76 -6.93 -8.20 25.06
CA PRO A 76 -6.28 -8.11 23.76
C PRO A 76 -6.72 -6.83 23.01
N PRO A 77 -5.84 -6.24 22.19
CA PRO A 77 -6.14 -5.02 21.48
C PRO A 77 -7.29 -5.23 20.49
N THR A 78 -8.32 -4.39 20.56
CA THR A 78 -9.50 -4.50 19.69
C THR A 78 -9.25 -3.77 18.37
N VAL A 79 -9.37 -4.48 17.25
CA VAL A 79 -9.46 -3.83 15.94
C VAL A 79 -10.82 -3.18 15.84
N ARG A 80 -10.90 -1.88 16.16
CA ARG A 80 -12.04 -1.08 15.71
C ARG A 80 -11.85 -0.81 14.22
N PRO A 81 -12.78 -1.25 13.34
CA PRO A 81 -12.74 -0.83 11.95
C PRO A 81 -12.85 0.69 11.92
N LEU A 82 -11.80 1.36 11.45
CA LEU A 82 -11.88 2.76 11.08
C LEU A 82 -12.93 2.81 9.96
N ASP A 83 -14.07 3.45 10.24
CA ASP A 83 -15.17 3.67 9.30
C ASP A 83 -15.83 2.39 8.75
N ALA A 84 -16.75 1.82 9.54
CA ALA A 84 -17.70 0.82 9.03
C ALA A 84 -18.67 1.48 8.02
N ASN A 85 -18.20 1.65 6.79
CA ASN A 85 -19.08 1.68 5.63
C ASN A 85 -19.61 0.23 5.45
N PRO A 86 -20.92 -0.03 5.62
CA PRO A 86 -21.46 -1.38 5.62
C PRO A 86 -21.30 -2.13 4.28
N ALA A 87 -20.83 -1.47 3.22
CA ALA A 87 -20.62 -2.05 1.90
C ALA A 87 -19.21 -2.65 1.67
N ALA A 88 -18.23 -2.40 2.56
CA ALA A 88 -16.83 -2.83 2.37
C ALA A 88 -16.42 -4.01 3.28
N ALA A 89 -17.38 -4.82 3.71
CA ALA A 89 -17.12 -6.07 4.44
C ALA A 89 -16.64 -7.18 3.48
N ILE A 90 -15.51 -6.96 2.81
CA ILE A 90 -14.81 -8.01 2.07
C ILE A 90 -13.56 -8.38 2.87
N SER A 91 -13.68 -9.51 3.57
CA SER A 91 -12.60 -10.40 3.99
C SER A 91 -11.50 -9.85 4.89
N ALA A 92 -11.84 -9.61 6.16
CA ALA A 92 -10.85 -9.80 7.22
C ALA A 92 -10.59 -11.32 7.38
N PRO A 93 -9.33 -11.80 7.41
CA PRO A 93 -9.03 -13.20 7.68
C PRO A 93 -9.48 -13.53 9.11
N LYS A 94 -10.55 -14.32 9.20
CA LYS A 94 -11.08 -14.84 10.46
C LYS A 94 -10.11 -15.90 10.98
N TYR A 95 -9.12 -15.50 11.77
CA TYR A 95 -8.46 -16.43 12.70
C TYR A 95 -9.48 -16.77 13.80
N ARG A 96 -10.41 -17.65 13.47
CA ARG A 96 -11.39 -18.18 14.42
C ARG A 96 -10.79 -19.46 15.00
N ALA A 97 -10.41 -19.39 16.26
CA ALA A 97 -10.17 -20.56 17.08
C ALA A 97 -11.45 -21.41 17.11
N ALA A 98 -11.34 -22.68 16.70
CA ALA A 98 -11.91 -23.88 17.31
C ALA A 98 -12.02 -25.01 16.26
N MET A 99 -11.24 -26.08 16.48
CA MET A 99 -11.50 -27.43 15.93
C MET A 99 -12.85 -27.96 16.50
N PRO A 100 -13.56 -28.83 15.77
CA PRO A 100 -13.29 -30.27 15.87
C PRO A 100 -13.04 -30.94 14.50
N ALA A 101 -12.33 -32.06 14.56
CA ALA A 101 -11.86 -32.85 13.43
C ALA A 101 -13.00 -33.55 12.68
N GLU A 102 -13.07 -33.34 11.37
CA GLU A 102 -13.75 -34.21 10.41
C GLU A 102 -12.68 -35.07 9.71
N PRO A 103 -12.79 -36.42 9.73
CA PRO A 103 -11.79 -37.29 9.12
C PRO A 103 -12.00 -37.31 7.59
N GLY A 104 -11.13 -36.62 6.85
CA GLY A 104 -11.08 -36.72 5.39
C GLY A 104 -10.78 -35.44 4.61
N ALA A 105 -10.58 -34.30 5.29
CA ALA A 105 -10.13 -33.09 4.62
C ALA A 105 -8.63 -33.19 4.30
N VAL A 106 -8.30 -33.07 3.02
CA VAL A 106 -6.96 -32.89 2.46
C VAL A 106 -6.14 -31.95 3.36
N GLU A 107 -4.97 -32.40 3.82
CA GLU A 107 -4.06 -31.60 4.65
C GLU A 107 -3.64 -30.34 3.88
N VAL A 108 -4.42 -29.27 4.06
CA VAL A 108 -3.91 -27.91 3.87
C VAL A 108 -2.84 -27.77 4.96
N GLY A 109 -1.58 -27.74 4.52
CA GLY A 109 -0.39 -27.86 5.37
C GLY A 109 -0.55 -27.16 6.71
N ALA A 110 -0.16 -27.89 7.76
CA ALA A 110 -0.30 -27.48 9.16
C ALA A 110 0.04 -25.98 9.35
N PRO A 111 -0.76 -25.23 10.13
CA PRO A 111 -0.45 -23.84 10.40
C PRO A 111 0.93 -23.76 11.08
N TYR A 112 1.85 -22.99 10.48
CA TYR A 112 3.15 -22.73 11.06
C TYR A 112 2.99 -22.32 12.52
N THR A 113 3.73 -22.99 13.40
CA THR A 113 3.76 -22.62 14.81
C THR A 113 4.43 -21.26 14.94
N ALA A 114 4.16 -20.54 16.04
CA ALA A 114 4.88 -19.30 16.34
C ALA A 114 6.41 -19.53 16.35
N THR A 115 6.85 -20.70 16.78
CA THR A 115 8.24 -21.14 16.74
C THR A 115 8.78 -21.22 15.31
N ASP A 116 8.00 -21.70 14.35
CA ASP A 116 8.41 -21.79 12.94
C ASP A 116 8.57 -20.42 12.30
N VAL A 117 7.64 -19.49 12.58
CA VAL A 117 7.73 -18.10 12.08
C VAL A 117 8.92 -17.36 12.68
N LEU A 118 9.18 -17.55 13.97
CA LEU A 118 10.34 -16.97 14.66
C LEU A 118 11.66 -17.58 14.16
N CYS A 119 11.70 -18.88 13.90
CA CYS A 119 12.85 -19.56 13.30
C CYS A 119 13.14 -19.01 11.88
N GLN A 120 12.11 -18.88 11.04
CA GLN A 120 12.24 -18.37 9.68
C GLN A 120 12.73 -16.91 9.68
N THR A 121 12.12 -16.05 10.48
CA THR A 121 12.53 -14.63 10.56
C THR A 121 13.91 -14.44 11.18
N GLY A 122 14.24 -15.20 12.23
CA GLY A 122 15.52 -15.11 12.92
C GLY A 122 16.68 -15.71 12.12
N CYS A 123 16.54 -16.95 11.64
CA CYS A 123 17.63 -17.64 10.95
C CYS A 123 17.75 -17.26 9.47
N GLN A 124 16.63 -17.02 8.77
CA GLN A 124 16.66 -16.74 7.32
C GLN A 124 16.65 -15.23 7.01
N GLY A 125 16.12 -14.39 7.91
CA GLY A 125 15.94 -12.95 7.71
C GLY A 125 17.16 -12.06 7.97
N HIS A 126 18.38 -12.62 7.97
CA HIS A 126 19.67 -11.95 8.24
C HIS A 126 20.02 -11.68 9.72
N ALA A 127 19.26 -12.19 10.69
CA ALA A 127 19.63 -12.05 12.11
C ALA A 127 20.61 -13.16 12.54
N HIS A 128 21.91 -12.90 12.34
CA HIS A 128 23.02 -13.76 12.79
C HIS A 128 22.99 -14.25 14.25
N PRO A 129 22.34 -13.59 15.25
CA PRO A 129 22.39 -14.09 16.63
C PRO A 129 21.72 -15.45 16.85
N TRP A 130 20.86 -15.90 15.93
CA TRP A 130 20.05 -17.11 16.10
C TRP A 130 20.60 -18.34 15.38
N LEU A 131 21.60 -18.18 14.53
CA LEU A 131 22.42 -19.27 14.03
C LEU A 131 23.62 -19.48 14.96
N SER A 132 23.91 -20.73 15.32
CA SER A 132 25.16 -21.10 15.97
C SER A 132 26.32 -21.03 14.98
N ALA A 133 27.55 -21.06 15.49
CA ALA A 133 28.75 -21.14 14.63
C ALA A 133 28.77 -22.43 13.79
N ASP A 134 28.08 -23.47 14.25
CA ASP A 134 27.95 -24.77 13.59
C ASP A 134 26.76 -24.82 12.59
N GLY A 135 26.03 -23.71 12.41
CA GLY A 135 24.91 -23.62 11.46
C GLY A 135 23.55 -24.09 11.99
N GLY A 136 23.45 -24.46 13.27
CA GLY A 136 22.21 -24.86 13.92
C GLY A 136 21.35 -23.68 14.40
N CYS A 137 20.03 -23.84 14.43
CA CYS A 137 19.12 -22.84 14.99
C CYS A 137 19.18 -22.87 16.53
N ARG A 138 19.49 -21.75 17.17
CA ARG A 138 19.55 -21.65 18.65
C ARG A 138 18.18 -21.72 19.33
N LEU A 139 17.09 -21.47 18.60
CA LEU A 139 15.73 -21.53 19.13
C LEU A 139 15.25 -22.98 19.28
N THR A 140 15.54 -23.82 18.29
CA THR A 140 15.05 -25.21 18.22
C THR A 140 16.13 -26.24 18.53
N GLY A 141 17.41 -25.86 18.47
CA GLY A 141 18.55 -26.77 18.62
C GLY A 141 18.76 -27.72 17.44
N ALA A 142 17.96 -27.58 16.36
CA ALA A 142 17.99 -28.42 15.18
C ALA A 142 18.44 -27.63 13.93
N ASP A 143 18.72 -28.35 12.85
CA ASP A 143 19.02 -27.75 11.55
C ASP A 143 17.82 -26.95 11.05
N CYS A 144 18.07 -25.72 10.57
CA CYS A 144 17.02 -24.86 10.07
C CYS A 144 16.53 -25.39 8.71
N THR A 145 15.51 -26.24 8.71
CA THR A 145 14.84 -26.64 7.47
C THR A 145 14.12 -25.42 6.89
N ARG A 146 14.48 -25.08 5.64
CA ARG A 146 13.79 -24.05 4.89
C ARG A 146 12.35 -24.53 4.73
N VAL A 147 11.40 -23.81 5.33
CA VAL A 147 10.02 -23.94 4.92
C VAL A 147 9.96 -23.43 3.49
N HIS A 148 9.94 -24.35 2.53
CA HIS A 148 9.58 -24.02 1.17
C HIS A 148 8.16 -23.47 1.22
N SER A 149 7.99 -22.21 0.83
CA SER A 149 6.67 -21.65 0.62
C SER A 149 5.96 -22.55 -0.39
N ALA A 150 4.76 -23.03 -0.08
CA ALA A 150 3.95 -23.87 -0.98
C ALA A 150 3.69 -23.25 -2.38
N THR A 151 4.08 -21.99 -2.60
CA THR A 151 4.13 -21.32 -3.89
C THR A 151 5.31 -21.76 -4.78
N ALA A 152 6.34 -22.42 -4.24
CA ALA A 152 7.49 -22.92 -5.00
C ALA A 152 7.19 -24.27 -5.69
N ASP A 153 6.42 -25.15 -5.05
CA ASP A 153 6.14 -26.50 -5.59
C ASP A 153 5.16 -26.49 -6.78
N LEU A 154 4.34 -25.44 -6.90
CA LEU A 154 3.49 -25.22 -8.07
C LEU A 154 4.29 -24.70 -9.29
N ALA A 155 5.48 -24.13 -9.08
CA ALA A 155 6.33 -23.65 -10.17
C ALA A 155 7.20 -24.79 -10.77
N GLU A 156 7.56 -25.80 -9.98
CA GLU A 156 8.38 -26.94 -10.45
C GLU A 156 7.57 -28.08 -11.10
N SER A 157 6.25 -28.06 -10.95
CA SER A 157 5.36 -29.08 -11.56
C SER A 157 4.92 -28.75 -13.00
N GLY A 158 5.32 -27.59 -13.53
CA GLY A 158 4.83 -27.03 -14.80
C GLY A 158 5.69 -27.30 -16.04
N GLU A 159 6.82 -28.00 -15.93
CA GLU A 159 7.70 -28.29 -17.07
C GLU A 159 8.06 -29.78 -17.12
N ARG A 160 7.10 -30.62 -17.56
CA ARG A 160 7.43 -31.91 -18.19
C ARG A 160 6.50 -32.13 -19.37
N GLU A 161 6.86 -31.50 -20.48
CA GLU A 161 6.31 -31.78 -21.80
C GLU A 161 6.80 -33.17 -22.27
N PRO A 162 5.89 -34.13 -22.54
CA PRO A 162 6.28 -35.43 -23.08
C PRO A 162 6.55 -35.32 -24.58
N ARG A 163 7.75 -35.76 -25.01
CA ARG A 163 8.03 -36.16 -26.40
C ARG A 163 7.60 -37.61 -26.61
#